data_AF-A0A958ZKZ1-F1
#
_entry.id   AF-A0A958ZKZ1-F1
#
_cell.length_a   1.000
_cell.length_b   1.000
_cell.length_c   1.000
_cell.angle_alpha   90.00
_cell.angle_beta   90.00
_cell.angle_gamma   90.00
#
_symmetry.space_group_name_H-M   'P 1'
#
loop_
_entity.id
_entity.type
_entity.pdbx_description
1 polymer ?
#
loop_
_entity_poly.entity_id
_entity_poly.type
_entity_poly.pdbx_seq_one_letter_code
_entity_poly.pdbx_strand_id
1 'polypeptide(L)'
;MLNFKLSDDFVEHYSKLSPDFGYNGLGLLTYFRTYSRLKENGQNEKWFETVRRVVEGAYSLQKEHILNNDLGWNNRKAQQSAQEMYDRIFKMKFLPPGRMLWALGTPIIHEKRVGQALFNCAFVSTENMGTSLHEAIKPFAFMMDMSMVGVGVGFDVEGSGTIEITKPKTDNPETFVIPDSREGWVESLEKLLFSYFSQNFGFKKTHEVKFDYSKIRPAGMPIAGFGGTSSGPAPLEKMHEQIREVLSGLDGKSITVTAITDIMNMIGQCVVAGNVRRTAQIALGDVNNSEYRKLKDYRWNSEENKYEGSMSHRAAWGWASNNSVVVDTDSDFEEVSLQTAINGEPGFVFLNNIRAYSRLCDPADFKDAKAKGTNPCGEQSLESYELCCLIETFPSRAESKEDYMRTLKFAYLLGKTATLVNTTWQETNRVQKRNRRIGTSVSGVTNFIDQYSLDTLKQWLDAGYNEIQRWDEIYSSWLCVPRRIKTTSVKPSGTVSLLAGVNPGCHFPEFDFYIRRVRIAKTSSLIPAIKASGLNIE
;
A
#
# COMPACT_ATOMS: atom_id res chain seq x y z
N MET A 1 4.68 -21.33 12.26
CA MET A 1 3.73 -22.41 11.86
C MET A 1 2.27 -22.03 12.07
N LEU A 2 1.40 -22.42 11.14
CA LEU A 2 -0.05 -22.21 11.19
C LEU A 2 -0.71 -23.12 12.24
N ASN A 3 -1.63 -22.59 13.04
CA ASN A 3 -2.32 -23.32 14.12
C ASN A 3 -3.78 -23.69 13.77
N PHE A 4 -4.23 -23.34 12.57
CA PHE A 4 -5.49 -23.75 11.98
C PHE A 4 -5.24 -24.34 10.58
N LYS A 5 -5.93 -25.44 10.25
CA LYS A 5 -5.87 -26.08 8.94
C LYS A 5 -7.27 -26.48 8.49
N LEU A 6 -7.56 -26.33 7.21
CA LEU A 6 -8.75 -26.91 6.58
C LEU A 6 -8.56 -28.42 6.44
N SER A 7 -9.68 -29.16 6.39
CA SER A 7 -9.64 -30.59 6.02
C SER A 7 -9.06 -30.74 4.61
N ASP A 8 -8.13 -31.69 4.44
CA ASP A 8 -7.54 -32.00 3.14
C ASP A 8 -8.60 -32.49 2.15
N ASP A 9 -9.55 -33.33 2.60
CA ASP A 9 -10.66 -33.83 1.77
C ASP A 9 -11.51 -32.69 1.19
N PHE A 10 -11.75 -31.64 2.00
CA PHE A 10 -12.49 -30.47 1.55
C PHE A 10 -11.73 -29.73 0.45
N VAL A 11 -10.42 -29.51 0.63
CA VAL A 11 -9.59 -28.76 -0.32
C VAL A 11 -9.39 -29.56 -1.61
N GLU A 12 -9.19 -30.87 -1.53
CA GLU A 12 -8.92 -31.75 -2.67
C GLU A 12 -10.08 -31.75 -3.68
N HIS A 13 -11.32 -31.53 -3.24
CA HIS A 13 -12.44 -31.34 -4.15
C HIS A 13 -12.21 -30.17 -5.13
N TYR A 14 -11.60 -29.07 -4.67
CA TYR A 14 -11.32 -27.89 -5.49
C TYR A 14 -10.13 -28.06 -6.43
N SER A 15 -9.29 -29.08 -6.24
CA SER A 15 -8.18 -29.38 -7.17
C SER A 15 -8.69 -29.80 -8.56
N LYS A 16 -9.94 -30.30 -8.60
CA LYS A 16 -10.64 -30.81 -9.79
C LYS A 16 -11.55 -29.75 -10.44
N LEU A 17 -11.75 -28.61 -9.80
CA LEU A 17 -12.60 -27.53 -10.30
C LEU A 17 -11.77 -26.51 -11.08
N SER A 18 -12.32 -26.02 -12.19
CA SER A 18 -11.74 -24.91 -12.95
C SER A 18 -12.20 -23.58 -12.33
N PRO A 19 -11.28 -22.74 -11.83
CA PRO A 19 -11.64 -21.42 -11.33
C PRO A 19 -12.11 -20.51 -12.46
N ASP A 20 -13.15 -19.73 -12.20
CA ASP A 20 -13.69 -18.75 -13.16
C ASP A 20 -12.88 -17.43 -13.13
N PHE A 21 -11.70 -17.47 -13.75
CA PHE A 21 -10.88 -16.27 -13.95
C PHE A 21 -11.47 -15.39 -15.06
N GLY A 22 -11.53 -14.10 -14.77
CA GLY A 22 -12.09 -13.11 -15.68
C GLY A 22 -11.28 -12.80 -16.94
N TYR A 23 -11.95 -12.07 -17.84
CA TYR A 23 -11.38 -11.54 -19.09
C TYR A 23 -10.69 -12.62 -19.95
N ASN A 24 -11.36 -13.75 -20.17
CA ASN A 24 -10.91 -14.83 -21.06
C ASN A 24 -9.46 -15.30 -20.78
N GLY A 25 -9.13 -15.52 -19.50
CA GLY A 25 -7.81 -16.03 -19.09
C GLY A 25 -6.76 -14.97 -18.77
N LEU A 26 -7.01 -13.68 -19.03
CA LEU A 26 -6.13 -12.61 -18.55
C LEU A 26 -6.02 -12.61 -17.02
N GLY A 27 -7.13 -12.88 -16.31
CA GLY A 27 -7.12 -13.04 -14.85
C GLY A 27 -6.18 -14.16 -14.39
N LEU A 28 -6.16 -15.28 -15.10
CA LEU A 28 -5.31 -16.44 -14.80
C LEU A 28 -3.83 -16.11 -15.03
N LEU A 29 -3.49 -15.48 -16.15
CA LEU A 29 -2.13 -15.01 -16.42
C LEU A 29 -1.66 -14.04 -15.34
N THR A 30 -2.54 -13.11 -14.95
CA THR A 30 -2.26 -12.13 -13.88
C THR A 30 -1.99 -12.83 -12.55
N TYR A 31 -2.77 -13.86 -12.21
CA TYR A 31 -2.56 -14.68 -11.02
C TYR A 31 -1.20 -15.36 -11.00
N PHE A 32 -0.84 -16.12 -12.04
CA PHE A 32 0.43 -16.84 -12.10
C PHE A 32 1.64 -15.91 -12.06
N ARG A 33 1.53 -14.74 -12.70
CA ARG A 33 2.61 -13.74 -12.71
C ARG A 33 2.80 -13.06 -11.36
N THR A 34 1.75 -12.92 -10.54
CA THR A 34 1.74 -11.94 -9.44
C THR A 34 1.49 -12.53 -8.06
N TYR A 35 0.65 -13.56 -7.95
CA TYR A 35 0.13 -14.07 -6.67
C TYR A 35 0.45 -15.53 -6.41
N SER A 36 0.68 -16.32 -7.47
CA SER A 36 1.14 -17.69 -7.35
C SER A 36 2.58 -17.72 -6.83
N ARG A 37 2.81 -18.37 -5.69
CA ARG A 37 4.14 -18.52 -5.11
C ARG A 37 4.83 -19.76 -5.65
N LEU A 38 6.16 -19.71 -5.72
CA LEU A 38 6.96 -20.89 -6.00
C LEU A 38 7.00 -21.79 -4.75
N LYS A 39 6.59 -23.05 -4.90
CA LYS A 39 6.69 -24.09 -3.88
C LYS A 39 8.11 -24.65 -3.85
N GLU A 40 8.44 -25.37 -2.79
CA GLU A 40 9.76 -26.00 -2.62
C GLU A 40 10.10 -27.00 -3.73
N ASN A 41 9.07 -27.63 -4.31
CA ASN A 41 9.22 -28.55 -5.45
C ASN A 41 9.43 -27.83 -6.81
N GLY A 42 9.63 -26.51 -6.81
CA GLY A 42 9.86 -25.70 -8.01
C GLY A 42 8.61 -25.44 -8.87
N GLN A 43 7.43 -25.85 -8.42
CA GLN A 43 6.17 -25.55 -9.10
C GLN A 43 5.48 -24.35 -8.49
N ASN A 44 4.75 -23.61 -9.33
CA ASN A 44 3.87 -22.53 -8.90
C ASN A 44 2.65 -23.08 -8.13
N GLU A 45 2.19 -22.36 -7.12
CA GLU A 45 0.88 -22.60 -6.49
C GLU A 45 -0.23 -22.55 -7.55
N LYS A 46 -1.17 -23.48 -7.44
CA LYS A 46 -2.47 -23.40 -8.12
C LYS A 46 -3.44 -22.58 -7.28
N TRP A 47 -4.49 -22.06 -7.91
CA TRP A 47 -5.44 -21.15 -7.25
C TRP A 47 -5.99 -21.70 -5.94
N PHE A 48 -6.46 -22.95 -5.94
CA PHE A 48 -6.99 -23.61 -4.74
C PHE A 48 -5.97 -23.69 -3.59
N GLU A 49 -4.67 -23.89 -3.90
CA GLU A 49 -3.58 -23.90 -2.91
C GLU A 49 -3.36 -22.49 -2.33
N THR A 50 -3.39 -21.45 -3.18
CA THR A 50 -3.31 -20.06 -2.72
C THR A 50 -4.50 -19.70 -1.81
N VAL A 51 -5.73 -20.09 -2.19
CA VAL A 51 -6.93 -19.84 -1.36
C VAL A 51 -6.81 -20.57 -0.03
N ARG A 52 -6.35 -21.83 -0.02
CA ARG A 52 -6.09 -22.59 1.21
C ARG A 52 -5.14 -21.83 2.12
N ARG A 53 -3.97 -21.44 1.60
CA ARG A 53 -2.94 -20.73 2.37
C ARG A 53 -3.48 -19.44 2.99
N VAL A 54 -4.21 -18.65 2.20
CA VAL A 54 -4.80 -17.39 2.66
C VAL A 54 -5.84 -17.62 3.77
N VAL A 55 -6.77 -18.57 3.59
CA VAL A 55 -7.81 -18.86 4.57
C VAL A 55 -7.22 -19.46 5.84
N GLU A 56 -6.33 -20.45 5.73
CA GLU A 56 -5.66 -21.04 6.90
C GLU A 56 -4.82 -20.01 7.66
N GLY A 57 -4.16 -19.10 6.93
CA GLY A 57 -3.48 -17.95 7.51
C GLY A 57 -4.43 -17.07 8.31
N ALA A 58 -5.54 -16.63 7.72
CA ALA A 58 -6.53 -15.79 8.40
C ALA A 58 -7.05 -16.45 9.69
N TYR A 59 -7.53 -17.69 9.61
CA TYR A 59 -8.09 -18.38 10.77
C TYR A 59 -7.01 -18.73 11.81
N SER A 60 -5.75 -18.88 11.40
CA SER A 60 -4.66 -19.05 12.37
C SER A 60 -4.43 -17.79 13.20
N LEU A 61 -4.52 -16.60 12.59
CA LEU A 61 -4.43 -15.33 13.32
C LEU A 61 -5.61 -15.14 14.28
N GLN A 62 -6.82 -15.48 13.84
CA GLN A 62 -8.00 -15.43 14.71
C GLN A 62 -7.84 -16.39 15.89
N LYS A 63 -7.45 -17.64 15.63
CA LYS A 63 -7.27 -18.65 16.66
C LYS A 63 -6.18 -18.25 17.65
N GLU A 64 -5.04 -17.78 17.15
CA GLU A 64 -3.97 -17.26 18.00
C GLU A 64 -4.45 -16.13 18.91
N HIS A 65 -5.13 -15.12 18.35
CA HIS A 65 -5.67 -14.01 19.14
C HIS A 65 -6.65 -14.50 20.21
N ILE A 66 -7.59 -15.38 19.84
CA ILE A 66 -8.58 -15.93 20.77
C ILE A 66 -7.92 -16.73 21.89
N LEU A 67 -6.91 -17.55 21.58
CA LEU A 67 -6.19 -18.35 22.58
C LEU A 67 -5.32 -17.47 23.48
N ASN A 68 -4.61 -16.47 22.94
CA ASN A 68 -3.76 -15.57 23.72
C ASN A 68 -4.55 -14.66 24.68
N ASN A 69 -5.87 -14.58 24.52
CA ASN A 69 -6.77 -13.76 25.34
C ASN A 69 -7.86 -14.61 26.05
N ASP A 70 -7.76 -15.94 26.01
CA ASP A 70 -8.70 -16.87 26.66
C ASP A 70 -10.18 -16.66 26.29
N LEU A 71 -10.47 -16.31 25.02
CA LEU A 71 -11.81 -15.91 24.55
C LEU A 71 -12.70 -17.08 24.08
N GLY A 72 -12.22 -18.33 24.16
CA GLY A 72 -12.97 -19.53 23.78
C GLY A 72 -13.03 -19.80 22.28
N TRP A 73 -12.19 -20.71 21.79
CA TRP A 73 -12.18 -21.13 20.38
C TRP A 73 -13.04 -22.38 20.12
N ASN A 74 -13.94 -22.31 19.13
CA ASN A 74 -14.73 -23.47 18.70
C ASN A 74 -14.23 -23.98 17.33
N ASN A 75 -13.55 -25.13 17.33
CA ASN A 75 -12.98 -25.72 16.12
C ASN A 75 -14.03 -26.06 15.05
N ARG A 76 -15.20 -26.59 15.44
CA ARG A 76 -16.26 -26.98 14.48
C ARG A 76 -16.84 -25.76 13.78
N LYS A 77 -17.17 -24.71 14.54
CA LYS A 77 -17.66 -23.43 13.99
C LYS A 77 -16.61 -22.77 13.10
N ALA A 78 -15.35 -22.83 13.50
CA ALA A 78 -14.25 -22.28 12.71
C ALA A 78 -14.07 -23.02 11.38
N GLN A 79 -14.13 -24.36 11.36
CA GLN A 79 -14.08 -25.15 10.11
C GLN A 79 -15.18 -24.76 9.14
N GLN A 80 -16.44 -24.73 9.59
CA GLN A 80 -17.58 -24.36 8.74
C GLN A 80 -17.44 -22.94 8.19
N SER A 81 -17.02 -21.99 9.03
CA SER A 81 -16.79 -20.61 8.65
C SER A 81 -15.66 -20.50 7.62
N ALA A 82 -14.55 -21.22 7.82
CA ALA A 82 -13.39 -21.19 6.94
C ALA A 82 -13.67 -21.82 5.58
N GLN A 83 -14.44 -22.91 5.55
CA GLN A 83 -14.90 -23.55 4.30
C GLN A 83 -15.76 -22.61 3.46
N GLU A 84 -16.66 -21.85 4.09
CA GLU A 84 -17.46 -20.85 3.37
C GLU A 84 -16.63 -19.66 2.88
N MET A 85 -15.67 -19.18 3.69
CA MET A 85 -14.72 -18.16 3.25
C MET A 85 -13.92 -18.65 2.04
N TYR A 86 -13.43 -19.88 2.10
CA TYR A 86 -12.68 -20.53 1.03
C TYR A 86 -13.50 -20.58 -0.26
N ASP A 87 -14.73 -21.08 -0.21
CA ASP A 87 -15.59 -21.20 -1.40
C ASP A 87 -15.83 -19.84 -2.06
N ARG A 88 -16.10 -18.81 -1.26
CA ARG A 88 -16.36 -17.45 -1.74
C ARG A 88 -15.14 -16.80 -2.38
N ILE A 89 -13.94 -17.01 -1.81
CA ILE A 89 -12.69 -16.53 -2.42
C ILE A 89 -12.39 -17.33 -3.70
N PHE A 90 -12.56 -18.66 -3.67
CA PHE A 90 -12.32 -19.53 -4.82
C PHE A 90 -13.15 -19.11 -6.04
N LYS A 91 -14.45 -18.82 -5.82
CA LYS A 91 -15.39 -18.31 -6.82
C LYS A 91 -15.26 -16.80 -7.12
N MET A 92 -14.33 -16.14 -6.43
CA MET A 92 -14.06 -14.69 -6.55
C MET A 92 -15.29 -13.82 -6.30
N LYS A 93 -16.13 -14.18 -5.32
CA LYS A 93 -17.23 -13.31 -4.84
C LYS A 93 -16.67 -12.09 -4.08
N PHE A 94 -15.55 -12.29 -3.41
CA PHE A 94 -14.67 -11.25 -2.90
C PHE A 94 -13.23 -11.73 -2.98
N LEU A 95 -12.27 -10.81 -2.94
CA LEU A 95 -10.85 -11.12 -2.93
C LEU A 95 -10.12 -10.32 -1.84
N PRO A 96 -9.16 -10.94 -1.13
CA PRO A 96 -8.18 -10.18 -0.36
C PRO A 96 -7.40 -9.24 -1.29
N PRO A 97 -6.83 -8.15 -0.76
CA PRO A 97 -5.93 -7.30 -1.51
C PRO A 97 -4.71 -8.11 -1.94
N GLY A 98 -4.06 -7.68 -3.02
CA GLY A 98 -2.92 -8.38 -3.61
C GLY A 98 -1.75 -8.64 -2.63
N ARG A 99 -1.64 -7.87 -1.54
CA ARG A 99 -0.68 -8.14 -0.45
C ARG A 99 -1.10 -9.30 0.45
N MET A 100 -2.35 -9.35 0.90
CA MET A 100 -2.85 -10.50 1.65
C MET A 100 -2.82 -11.79 0.81
N LEU A 101 -3.19 -11.75 -0.47
CA LEU A 101 -3.08 -12.90 -1.37
C LEU A 101 -1.64 -13.47 -1.42
N TRP A 102 -0.64 -12.60 -1.39
CA TRP A 102 0.78 -12.97 -1.45
C TRP A 102 1.37 -13.42 -0.11
N ALA A 103 1.01 -12.73 0.98
CA ALA A 103 1.73 -12.83 2.26
C ALA A 103 0.99 -13.65 3.33
N LEU A 104 -0.35 -13.65 3.34
CA LEU A 104 -1.11 -14.36 4.36
C LEU A 104 -0.87 -15.87 4.26
N GLY A 105 -0.73 -16.54 5.41
CA GLY A 105 -0.39 -17.97 5.46
C GLY A 105 1.09 -18.29 5.25
N THR A 106 1.96 -17.30 5.02
CA THR A 106 3.41 -17.51 4.82
C THR A 106 4.23 -17.19 6.08
N PRO A 107 5.50 -17.65 6.17
CA PRO A 107 6.39 -17.36 7.30
C PRO A 107 6.61 -15.87 7.59
N ILE A 108 6.49 -14.99 6.59
CA ILE A 108 6.67 -13.54 6.81
C ILE A 108 5.66 -12.98 7.82
N ILE A 109 4.45 -13.53 7.85
CA ILE A 109 3.37 -13.13 8.75
C ILE A 109 3.36 -13.99 9.99
N HIS A 110 3.43 -15.32 9.82
CA HIS A 110 3.15 -16.27 10.91
C HIS A 110 4.38 -16.64 11.74
N GLU A 111 5.58 -16.21 11.33
CA GLU A 111 6.83 -16.49 12.04
C GLU A 111 7.60 -15.19 12.28
N LYS A 112 7.85 -14.41 11.22
CA LYS A 112 8.60 -13.14 11.31
C LYS A 112 7.77 -11.95 11.81
N ARG A 113 6.43 -12.07 11.88
CA ARG A 113 5.51 -11.02 12.36
C ARG A 113 5.68 -9.67 11.67
N VAL A 114 5.99 -9.66 10.37
CA VAL A 114 6.06 -8.43 9.57
C VAL A 114 4.64 -8.07 9.09
N GLY A 115 3.78 -7.66 10.02
CA GLY A 115 2.36 -7.43 9.77
C GLY A 115 2.07 -6.41 8.68
N GLN A 116 2.94 -5.41 8.50
CA GLN A 116 2.77 -4.39 7.46
C GLN A 116 2.72 -4.97 6.03
N ALA A 117 3.28 -6.16 5.80
CA ALA A 117 3.22 -6.85 4.51
C ALA A 117 1.81 -7.35 4.12
N LEU A 118 0.81 -7.25 5.00
CA LEU A 118 -0.60 -7.52 4.69
C LEU A 118 -1.33 -6.30 4.10
N PHE A 119 -0.79 -5.10 4.27
CA PHE A 119 -1.45 -3.85 3.93
C PHE A 119 -0.86 -3.29 2.63
N ASN A 120 -1.65 -2.55 1.84
CA ASN A 120 -1.17 -2.05 0.54
C ASN A 120 -0.50 -0.68 0.64
N CYS A 121 -0.98 0.16 1.56
CA CYS A 121 -0.56 1.55 1.64
C CYS A 121 -0.50 2.05 3.08
N ALA A 122 0.14 3.20 3.27
CA ALA A 122 0.29 3.93 4.51
C ALA A 122 0.15 5.45 4.30
N PHE A 123 0.09 6.20 5.40
CA PHE A 123 0.32 7.64 5.40
C PHE A 123 1.30 8.01 6.53
N VAL A 124 2.14 9.03 6.34
CA VAL A 124 3.01 9.59 7.38
C VAL A 124 3.05 11.10 7.32
N SER A 125 2.86 11.75 8.47
CA SER A 125 2.96 13.21 8.59
C SER A 125 4.35 13.64 9.02
N THR A 126 4.78 14.79 8.50
CA THR A 126 6.05 15.46 8.85
C THR A 126 5.87 16.56 9.90
N GLU A 127 4.63 16.83 10.35
CA GLU A 127 4.30 17.93 11.26
C GLU A 127 5.14 17.99 12.54
N ASN A 128 5.61 16.83 13.03
CA ASN A 128 6.36 16.73 14.29
C ASN A 128 7.88 16.78 14.11
N MET A 129 8.39 17.02 12.90
CA MET A 129 9.83 17.00 12.61
C MET A 129 10.65 17.93 13.52
N GLY A 130 10.12 19.09 13.88
CA GLY A 130 10.80 20.05 14.77
C GLY A 130 10.82 19.68 16.26
N THR A 131 10.20 18.56 16.68
CA THR A 131 10.01 18.26 18.11
C THR A 131 11.17 17.51 18.75
N SER A 132 11.84 16.64 17.99
CA SER A 132 13.01 15.89 18.43
C SER A 132 13.75 15.31 17.23
N LEU A 133 15.03 14.93 17.42
CA LEU A 133 15.81 14.29 16.37
C LEU A 133 15.19 12.99 15.85
N HIS A 134 14.56 12.24 16.75
CA HIS A 134 13.84 11.02 16.38
C HIS A 134 12.66 11.33 15.45
N GLU A 135 11.82 12.30 15.80
CA GLU A 135 10.68 12.70 14.96
C GLU A 135 11.10 13.40 13.66
N ALA A 136 12.29 14.02 13.61
CA ALA A 136 12.85 14.58 12.38
C ALA A 136 13.22 13.51 11.34
N ILE A 137 13.75 12.37 11.80
CA ILE A 137 14.25 11.28 10.93
C ILE A 137 13.13 10.28 10.60
N LYS A 138 12.26 10.01 11.58
CA LYS A 138 11.28 8.92 11.55
C LYS A 138 10.41 8.89 10.29
N PRO A 139 9.85 10.01 9.75
CA PRO A 139 9.03 9.96 8.55
C PRO A 139 9.73 9.34 7.33
N PHE A 140 11.03 9.64 7.16
CA PHE A 140 11.83 9.13 6.05
C PHE A 140 12.20 7.67 6.23
N ALA A 141 12.56 7.27 7.46
CA ALA A 141 12.81 5.87 7.81
C ALA A 141 11.54 5.01 7.59
N PHE A 142 10.37 5.53 8.00
CA PHE A 142 9.08 4.90 7.77
C PHE A 142 8.76 4.73 6.28
N MET A 143 8.96 5.79 5.49
CA MET A 143 8.80 5.76 4.03
C MET A 143 9.64 4.64 3.39
N MET A 144 10.92 4.56 3.76
CA MET A 144 11.85 3.55 3.23
C MET A 144 11.42 2.14 3.64
N ASP A 145 11.15 1.93 4.93
CA ASP A 145 10.82 0.61 5.46
C ASP A 145 9.51 0.05 4.87
N MET A 146 8.47 0.89 4.81
CA MET A 146 7.19 0.54 4.21
C MET A 146 7.32 0.28 2.71
N SER A 147 8.04 1.13 1.99
CA SER A 147 8.26 0.95 0.55
C SER A 147 8.99 -0.36 0.26
N MET A 148 9.96 -0.78 1.09
CA MET A 148 10.70 -2.04 0.92
C MET A 148 9.86 -3.30 1.18
N VAL A 149 8.73 -3.18 1.87
CA VAL A 149 7.71 -4.24 1.93
C VAL A 149 6.58 -4.03 0.92
N GLY A 150 6.81 -3.18 -0.09
CA GLY A 150 5.86 -2.93 -1.18
C GLY A 150 4.57 -2.25 -0.72
N VAL A 151 4.62 -1.48 0.37
CA VAL A 151 3.54 -0.60 0.84
C VAL A 151 3.76 0.78 0.21
N GLY A 152 2.76 1.30 -0.50
CA GLY A 152 2.81 2.69 -1.01
C GLY A 152 2.53 3.69 0.11
N VAL A 153 3.22 4.82 0.16
CA VAL A 153 3.15 5.73 1.32
C VAL A 153 2.78 7.14 0.86
N GLY A 154 1.68 7.65 1.40
CA GLY A 154 1.38 9.08 1.32
C GLY A 154 2.12 9.86 2.41
N PHE A 155 2.48 11.10 2.14
CA PHE A 155 3.12 11.98 3.10
C PHE A 155 2.70 13.43 2.91
N ASP A 156 2.80 14.24 3.96
CA ASP A 156 2.69 15.70 3.87
C ASP A 156 4.05 16.38 4.01
N VAL A 157 4.07 17.71 3.83
CA VAL A 157 5.26 18.57 3.96
C VAL A 157 5.15 19.59 5.10
N GLU A 158 4.28 19.33 6.09
CA GLU A 158 4.03 20.21 7.25
C GLU A 158 5.27 20.48 8.11
N GLY A 159 6.29 19.61 8.03
CA GLY A 159 7.58 19.78 8.71
C GLY A 159 8.49 20.83 8.07
N SER A 160 8.10 21.43 6.94
CA SER A 160 8.90 22.47 6.27
C SER A 160 9.18 23.64 7.21
N GLY A 161 10.42 24.14 7.20
CA GLY A 161 10.84 25.27 8.04
C GLY A 161 11.15 24.92 9.50
N THR A 162 10.85 23.69 9.96
CA THR A 162 10.93 23.34 11.39
C THR A 162 12.33 23.01 11.91
N ILE A 163 13.27 22.68 11.02
CA ILE A 163 14.66 22.37 11.36
C ILE A 163 15.62 23.10 10.41
N GLU A 164 16.77 23.53 10.91
CA GLU A 164 17.91 24.03 10.14
C GLU A 164 18.84 22.88 9.72
N ILE A 165 19.28 22.85 8.47
CA ILE A 165 20.20 21.82 8.00
C ILE A 165 21.63 22.24 8.32
N THR A 166 22.38 21.38 9.00
CA THR A 166 23.81 21.61 9.28
C THR A 166 24.64 20.52 8.62
N LYS A 167 25.54 20.90 7.72
CA LYS A 167 26.46 19.96 7.09
C LYS A 167 27.41 19.34 8.12
N PRO A 168 27.59 18.01 8.17
CA PRO A 168 28.53 17.38 9.11
C PRO A 168 29.97 17.77 8.80
N LYS A 169 30.86 17.60 9.78
CA LYS A 169 32.29 17.84 9.57
C LYS A 169 32.90 16.73 8.70
N THR A 170 33.87 17.10 7.87
CA THR A 170 34.54 16.18 6.94
C THR A 170 35.79 15.53 7.53
N ASP A 171 36.26 16.00 8.69
CA ASP A 171 37.36 15.37 9.41
C ASP A 171 36.89 14.10 10.14
N ASN A 172 37.75 13.09 10.17
CA ASN A 172 37.54 11.82 10.89
C ASN A 172 36.15 11.16 10.66
N PRO A 173 35.78 10.87 9.40
CA PRO A 173 34.46 10.34 9.08
C PRO A 173 34.17 8.99 9.76
N GLU A 174 32.94 8.81 10.24
CA GLU A 174 32.46 7.54 10.83
C GLU A 174 32.19 6.53 9.72
N THR A 175 32.79 5.33 9.78
CA THR A 175 32.48 4.28 8.79
C THR A 175 31.35 3.38 9.30
N PHE A 176 30.31 3.20 8.48
CA PHE A 176 29.19 2.29 8.75
C PHE A 176 29.13 1.20 7.67
N VAL A 177 29.32 -0.05 8.10
CA VAL A 177 29.20 -1.23 7.23
C VAL A 177 27.75 -1.67 7.19
N ILE A 178 27.10 -1.51 6.05
CA ILE A 178 25.65 -1.72 5.91
C ILE A 178 25.35 -3.22 5.92
N PRO A 179 24.54 -3.74 6.87
CA PRO A 179 24.10 -5.12 6.85
C PRO A 179 23.25 -5.43 5.60
N ASP A 180 23.34 -6.67 5.09
CA ASP A 180 22.53 -7.14 3.95
C ASP A 180 21.08 -7.46 4.35
N SER A 181 20.38 -6.44 4.83
CA SER A 181 18.98 -6.51 5.23
C SER A 181 18.26 -5.20 4.92
N ARG A 182 16.93 -5.29 4.86
CA ARG A 182 16.05 -4.11 4.77
C ARG A 182 16.33 -3.13 5.91
N GLU A 183 16.46 -3.65 7.12
CA GLU A 183 16.73 -2.88 8.32
C GLU A 183 18.08 -2.15 8.23
N GLY A 184 19.10 -2.78 7.63
CA GLY A 184 20.41 -2.16 7.42
C GLY A 184 20.36 -0.99 6.44
N TRP A 185 19.53 -1.08 5.38
CA TRP A 185 19.31 0.04 4.45
C TRP A 185 18.56 1.20 5.12
N VAL A 186 17.59 0.91 5.99
CA VAL A 186 16.88 1.94 6.76
C VAL A 186 17.84 2.61 7.75
N GLU A 187 18.65 1.83 8.47
CA GLU A 187 19.63 2.36 9.42
C GLU A 187 20.68 3.26 8.74
N SER A 188 21.09 2.94 7.51
CA SER A 188 22.01 3.81 6.77
C SER A 188 21.40 5.16 6.42
N LEU A 189 20.11 5.20 6.04
CA LEU A 189 19.38 6.45 5.84
C LEU A 189 19.25 7.23 7.16
N GLU A 190 18.91 6.57 8.26
CA GLU A 190 18.79 7.19 9.58
C GLU A 190 20.11 7.84 10.00
N LYS A 191 21.24 7.14 9.84
CA LYS A 191 22.59 7.66 10.12
C LYS A 191 22.94 8.87 9.25
N LEU A 192 22.58 8.83 7.96
CA LEU A 192 22.78 9.97 7.07
C LEU A 192 22.01 11.20 7.55
N LEU A 193 20.69 11.07 7.77
CA LEU A 193 19.85 12.18 8.22
C LEU A 193 20.25 12.69 9.61
N PHE A 194 20.63 11.79 10.53
CA PHE A 194 21.18 12.14 11.83
C PHE A 194 22.36 13.09 11.70
N SER A 195 23.27 12.83 10.77
CA SER A 195 24.47 13.66 10.59
C SER A 195 24.15 15.10 10.16
N TYR A 196 22.99 15.35 9.55
CA TYR A 196 22.58 16.69 9.12
C TYR A 196 21.60 17.38 10.09
N PHE A 197 20.78 16.62 10.82
CA PHE A 197 19.68 17.16 11.63
C PHE A 197 20.05 17.36 13.10
N SER A 198 21.08 16.66 13.60
CA SER A 198 21.36 16.54 15.04
C SER A 198 21.55 17.88 15.76
N GLN A 199 22.13 18.88 15.10
CA GLN A 199 22.46 20.17 15.74
C GLN A 199 21.24 20.95 16.23
N ASN A 200 20.07 20.78 15.59
CA ASN A 200 18.80 21.38 16.03
C ASN A 200 18.37 20.95 17.44
N PHE A 201 18.86 19.78 17.88
CA PHE A 201 18.36 19.11 19.08
C PHE A 201 19.42 19.04 20.18
N GLY A 202 20.34 20.01 20.22
CA GLY A 202 21.35 20.15 21.27
C GLY A 202 22.55 19.19 21.13
N PHE A 203 22.64 18.42 20.05
CA PHE A 203 23.81 17.58 19.79
C PHE A 203 24.95 18.42 19.23
N LYS A 204 26.19 17.99 19.51
CA LYS A 204 27.38 18.57 18.86
C LYS A 204 27.34 18.27 17.36
N LYS A 205 27.93 19.15 16.57
CA LYS A 205 28.14 18.96 15.13
C LYS A 205 28.85 17.62 14.89
N THR A 206 28.16 16.73 14.17
CA THR A 206 28.56 15.35 13.89
C THR A 206 29.58 15.30 12.75
N HIS A 207 30.11 14.11 12.50
CA HIS A 207 31.07 13.86 11.42
C HIS A 207 30.36 13.16 10.27
N GLU A 208 30.94 13.27 9.09
CA GLU A 208 30.40 12.63 7.90
C GLU A 208 30.40 11.10 8.06
N VAL A 209 29.31 10.46 7.67
CA VAL A 209 29.23 8.99 7.64
C VAL A 209 29.75 8.48 6.30
N LYS A 210 30.74 7.58 6.29
CA LYS A 210 31.18 6.82 5.12
C LYS A 210 30.50 5.45 5.13
N PHE A 211 29.78 5.14 4.06
CA PHE A 211 29.08 3.86 3.95
C PHE A 211 29.95 2.82 3.25
N ASP A 212 30.04 1.63 3.86
CA ASP A 212 30.62 0.44 3.25
C ASP A 212 29.49 -0.51 2.83
N TYR A 213 29.36 -0.68 1.51
CA TYR A 213 28.32 -1.47 0.85
C TYR A 213 28.74 -2.92 0.59
N SER A 214 29.96 -3.32 0.98
CA SER A 214 30.57 -4.62 0.61
C SER A 214 29.78 -5.85 1.05
N LYS A 215 28.96 -5.73 2.10
CA LYS A 215 28.11 -6.83 2.58
C LYS A 215 26.82 -6.99 1.79
N ILE A 216 26.36 -5.96 1.07
CA ILE A 216 25.09 -6.00 0.35
C ILE A 216 25.20 -6.98 -0.82
N ARG A 217 24.20 -7.87 -0.94
CA ARG A 217 24.18 -8.91 -1.95
C ARG A 217 24.18 -8.33 -3.38
N PRO A 218 24.97 -8.89 -4.34
CA PRO A 218 24.98 -8.44 -5.73
C PRO A 218 23.62 -8.56 -6.44
N ALA A 219 23.52 -7.83 -7.56
CA ALA A 219 22.36 -7.85 -8.44
C ALA A 219 22.06 -9.27 -8.96
N GLY A 220 20.77 -9.61 -9.06
CA GLY A 220 20.31 -10.90 -9.54
C GLY A 220 20.16 -11.98 -8.46
N MET A 221 20.72 -11.80 -7.26
CA MET A 221 20.55 -12.79 -6.19
C MET A 221 19.12 -12.80 -5.61
N PRO A 222 18.55 -13.96 -5.26
CA PRO A 222 17.18 -14.04 -4.72
C PRO A 222 16.99 -13.26 -3.41
N ILE A 223 15.79 -12.67 -3.24
CA ILE A 223 15.36 -12.05 -1.97
C ILE A 223 14.46 -13.03 -1.22
N ALA A 224 15.00 -13.64 -0.17
CA ALA A 224 14.30 -14.63 0.64
C ALA A 224 13.04 -14.04 1.31
N GLY A 225 11.93 -14.78 1.26
CA GLY A 225 10.66 -14.42 1.93
C GLY A 225 9.75 -13.47 1.15
N PHE A 226 10.30 -12.46 0.48
CA PHE A 226 9.51 -11.46 -0.27
C PHE A 226 9.23 -11.85 -1.72
N GLY A 227 10.15 -12.62 -2.33
CA GLY A 227 10.17 -12.94 -3.77
C GLY A 227 10.90 -11.86 -4.58
N GLY A 228 11.37 -12.21 -5.78
CA GLY A 228 12.16 -11.32 -6.64
C GLY A 228 13.67 -11.47 -6.48
N THR A 229 14.42 -10.57 -7.12
CA THR A 229 15.89 -10.56 -7.17
C THR A 229 16.45 -9.20 -6.76
N SER A 230 17.59 -9.20 -6.05
CA SER A 230 18.32 -8.00 -5.63
C SER A 230 18.74 -7.14 -6.81
N SER A 231 18.81 -5.83 -6.60
CA SER A 231 19.42 -4.84 -7.50
C SER A 231 20.93 -4.65 -7.30
N GLY A 232 21.50 -5.22 -6.23
CA GLY A 232 22.81 -4.78 -5.74
C GLY A 232 22.73 -3.44 -4.97
N PRO A 233 23.88 -2.93 -4.51
CA PRO A 233 23.95 -1.72 -3.68
C PRO A 233 23.78 -0.40 -4.44
N ALA A 234 23.98 -0.38 -5.76
CA ALA A 234 24.03 0.84 -6.56
C ALA A 234 22.82 1.79 -6.39
N PRO A 235 21.56 1.32 -6.27
CA PRO A 235 20.43 2.21 -5.97
C PRO A 235 20.55 2.94 -4.63
N LEU A 236 21.07 2.25 -3.60
CA LEU A 236 21.27 2.82 -2.27
C LEU A 236 22.42 3.82 -2.24
N GLU A 237 23.52 3.51 -2.94
CA GLU A 237 24.65 4.43 -3.17
C GLU A 237 24.16 5.75 -3.75
N LYS A 238 23.44 5.67 -4.87
CA LYS A 238 22.87 6.84 -5.56
C LYS A 238 21.94 7.63 -4.64
N MET A 239 21.07 6.96 -3.88
CA MET A 239 20.16 7.64 -2.94
C MET A 239 20.92 8.42 -1.87
N HIS A 240 21.97 7.84 -1.27
CA HIS A 240 22.79 8.54 -0.28
C HIS A 240 23.50 9.76 -0.88
N GLU A 241 24.01 9.66 -2.11
CA GLU A 241 24.64 10.78 -2.82
C GLU A 241 23.63 11.91 -3.07
N GLN A 242 22.47 11.59 -3.65
CA GLN A 242 21.41 12.57 -3.93
C GLN A 242 20.93 13.30 -2.67
N ILE A 243 20.74 12.56 -1.55
CA ILE A 243 20.32 13.17 -0.28
C ILE A 243 21.42 14.08 0.27
N ARG A 244 22.71 13.70 0.17
CA ARG A 244 23.82 14.58 0.57
C ARG A 244 23.86 15.87 -0.24
N GLU A 245 23.63 15.79 -1.54
CA GLU A 245 23.59 16.98 -2.42
C GLU A 245 22.49 17.94 -1.99
N VAL A 246 21.26 17.43 -1.80
CA VAL A 246 20.11 18.23 -1.33
C VAL A 246 20.41 18.89 0.02
N LEU A 247 20.83 18.11 1.01
CA LEU A 247 21.04 18.62 2.37
C LEU A 247 22.24 19.56 2.45
N SER A 248 23.32 19.28 1.70
CA SER A 248 24.50 20.14 1.71
C SER A 248 24.25 21.46 0.98
N GLY A 249 23.34 21.50 -0.01
CA GLY A 249 22.86 22.74 -0.64
C GLY A 249 22.05 23.63 0.30
N LEU A 250 21.59 23.09 1.43
CA LEU A 250 20.80 23.77 2.46
C LEU A 250 21.58 24.05 3.74
N ASP A 251 22.92 23.93 3.75
CA ASP A 251 23.72 24.22 4.95
C ASP A 251 23.44 25.62 5.50
N GLY A 252 23.09 25.70 6.79
CA GLY A 252 22.68 26.92 7.49
C GLY A 252 21.30 27.46 7.12
N LYS A 253 20.46 26.68 6.43
CA LYS A 253 19.10 27.06 6.03
C LYS A 253 18.08 26.07 6.58
N SER A 254 16.85 26.54 6.75
CA SER A 254 15.74 25.66 7.12
C SER A 254 15.43 24.64 6.01
N ILE A 255 15.03 23.42 6.40
CA ILE A 255 14.54 22.42 5.47
C ILE A 255 13.30 22.96 4.72
N THR A 256 13.22 22.75 3.42
CA THR A 256 12.14 23.29 2.58
C THR A 256 11.12 22.22 2.18
N VAL A 257 9.99 22.66 1.61
CA VAL A 257 8.99 21.77 1.02
C VAL A 257 9.62 20.88 -0.05
N THR A 258 10.45 21.47 -0.91
CA THR A 258 11.16 20.75 -1.97
C THR A 258 12.09 19.70 -1.40
N ALA A 259 12.86 20.03 -0.35
CA ALA A 259 13.80 19.09 0.25
C ALA A 259 13.10 17.88 0.89
N ILE A 260 12.01 18.10 1.64
CA ILE A 260 11.21 17.00 2.21
C ILE A 260 10.68 16.10 1.09
N THR A 261 10.08 16.70 0.06
CA THR A 261 9.52 15.95 -1.07
C THR A 261 10.59 15.18 -1.83
N ASP A 262 11.76 15.80 -2.05
CA ASP A 262 12.88 15.20 -2.77
C ASP A 262 13.45 14.00 -2.05
N ILE A 263 13.71 14.09 -0.75
CA ILE A 263 14.22 12.96 0.03
C ILE A 263 13.21 11.80 -0.01
N MET A 264 11.91 12.08 0.16
CA MET A 264 10.85 11.05 0.04
C MET A 264 10.85 10.41 -1.36
N ASN A 265 10.93 11.21 -2.42
CA ASN A 265 10.95 10.73 -3.81
C ASN A 265 12.22 9.95 -4.15
N MET A 266 13.39 10.35 -3.64
CA MET A 266 14.66 9.64 -3.80
C MET A 266 14.62 8.27 -3.12
N ILE A 267 14.01 8.18 -1.94
CA ILE A 267 13.73 6.89 -1.29
C ILE A 267 12.82 6.03 -2.18
N GLY A 268 11.77 6.61 -2.76
CA GLY A 268 10.89 5.93 -3.70
C GLY A 268 11.63 5.41 -4.94
N GLN A 269 12.46 6.25 -5.55
CA GLN A 269 13.32 5.90 -6.68
C GLN A 269 14.28 4.75 -6.31
N CYS A 270 14.92 4.82 -5.15
CA CYS A 270 15.83 3.80 -4.64
C CYS A 270 15.14 2.43 -4.55
N VAL A 271 13.94 2.37 -3.97
CA VAL A 271 13.18 1.11 -3.83
C VAL A 271 12.73 0.54 -5.18
N VAL A 272 12.28 1.40 -6.11
CA VAL A 272 11.87 0.98 -7.46
C VAL A 272 13.06 0.42 -8.25
N ALA A 273 14.19 1.13 -8.26
CA ALA A 273 15.43 0.68 -8.88
C ALA A 273 16.00 -0.56 -8.17
N GLY A 274 15.72 -0.68 -6.87
CA GLY A 274 15.98 -1.83 -6.01
C GLY A 274 15.32 -3.13 -6.45
N ASN A 275 14.43 -3.08 -7.44
CA ASN A 275 13.59 -4.18 -7.93
C ASN A 275 12.68 -4.76 -6.83
N VAL A 276 12.47 -4.01 -5.74
CA VAL A 276 11.60 -4.36 -4.62
C VAL A 276 10.19 -3.80 -4.90
N ARG A 277 9.57 -4.26 -5.99
CA ARG A 277 8.25 -3.80 -6.50
C ARG A 277 8.18 -2.29 -6.79
N ARG A 278 7.12 -1.87 -7.50
CA ARG A 278 6.82 -0.45 -7.71
C ARG A 278 6.28 0.14 -6.39
N THR A 279 7.03 1.04 -5.74
CA THR A 279 6.45 1.91 -4.71
C THR A 279 5.61 3.00 -5.37
N ALA A 280 4.62 3.51 -4.65
CA ALA A 280 3.75 4.58 -5.08
C ALA A 280 3.64 5.57 -3.93
N GLN A 281 3.80 6.85 -4.22
CA GLN A 281 3.72 7.92 -3.23
C GLN A 281 2.66 8.95 -3.63
N ILE A 282 2.07 9.59 -2.63
CA ILE A 282 1.34 10.85 -2.79
C ILE A 282 1.96 11.88 -1.85
N ALA A 283 2.33 13.03 -2.38
CA ALA A 283 2.71 14.18 -1.57
C ALA A 283 1.46 15.04 -1.34
N LEU A 284 1.26 15.51 -0.12
CA LEU A 284 0.22 16.47 0.25
C LEU A 284 0.87 17.79 0.68
N GLY A 285 0.30 18.91 0.25
CA GLY A 285 0.77 20.23 0.64
C GLY A 285 -0.33 21.28 0.54
N ASP A 286 -0.05 22.46 1.07
CA ASP A 286 -0.97 23.59 1.07
C ASP A 286 -1.19 24.12 -0.36
N VAL A 287 -2.46 24.33 -0.73
CA VAL A 287 -2.89 24.93 -2.00
C VAL A 287 -2.27 26.30 -2.25
N ASN A 288 -2.00 27.07 -1.19
CA ASN A 288 -1.44 28.43 -1.27
C ASN A 288 0.09 28.45 -1.32
N ASN A 289 0.75 27.31 -1.12
CA ASN A 289 2.21 27.25 -1.10
C ASN A 289 2.78 27.23 -2.53
N SER A 290 3.37 28.35 -2.95
CA SER A 290 3.94 28.49 -4.29
C SER A 290 5.13 27.56 -4.57
N GLU A 291 5.95 27.22 -3.56
CA GLU A 291 7.03 26.24 -3.69
C GLU A 291 6.44 24.85 -3.99
N TYR A 292 5.41 24.47 -3.25
CA TYR A 292 4.72 23.19 -3.40
C TYR A 292 4.09 23.01 -4.79
N ARG A 293 3.35 24.01 -5.28
CA ARG A 293 2.68 23.94 -6.59
C ARG A 293 3.67 23.78 -7.76
N LYS A 294 4.87 24.34 -7.61
CA LYS A 294 5.95 24.26 -8.62
C LYS A 294 6.74 22.97 -8.58
N LEU A 295 6.53 22.09 -7.59
CA LEU A 295 7.25 20.81 -7.49
C LEU A 295 7.19 20.01 -8.80
N LYS A 296 6.08 20.07 -9.54
CA LYS A 296 5.89 19.39 -10.82
C LYS A 296 6.05 20.29 -12.04
N ASP A 297 6.65 21.47 -11.89
CA ASP A 297 6.98 22.38 -13.00
C ASP A 297 8.21 21.86 -13.75
N TYR A 298 8.01 20.75 -14.44
CA TYR A 298 8.95 20.20 -15.41
C TYR A 298 8.21 19.40 -16.49
N ARG A 299 8.64 19.53 -17.74
CA ARG A 299 8.07 18.79 -18.88
C ARG A 299 9.15 18.35 -19.86
N TRP A 300 8.87 17.26 -20.57
CA TRP A 300 9.77 16.76 -21.61
C TRP A 300 9.65 17.63 -22.86
N ASN A 301 10.75 18.25 -23.27
CA ASN A 301 10.87 18.92 -24.56
C ASN A 301 11.47 17.91 -25.57
N SER A 302 10.64 17.44 -26.51
CA SER A 302 11.04 16.46 -27.51
C SER A 302 11.99 16.99 -28.57
N GLU A 303 11.99 18.29 -28.83
CA GLU A 303 12.88 18.90 -29.83
C GLU A 303 14.32 18.97 -29.31
N GLU A 304 14.48 19.35 -28.04
CA GLU A 304 15.80 19.50 -27.41
C GLU A 304 16.26 18.25 -26.64
N ASN A 305 15.43 17.21 -26.56
CA ASN A 305 15.67 15.98 -25.80
C ASN A 305 16.08 16.25 -24.34
N LYS A 306 15.42 17.21 -23.68
CA LYS A 306 15.70 17.57 -22.28
C LYS A 306 14.44 17.94 -21.53
N TYR A 307 14.51 17.89 -20.21
CA TYR A 307 13.46 18.45 -19.36
C TYR A 307 13.65 19.97 -19.21
N GLU A 308 12.56 20.73 -19.34
CA GLU A 308 12.50 22.19 -19.10
C GLU A 308 11.50 22.51 -18.00
N GLY A 309 11.53 23.73 -17.47
CA GLY A 309 10.72 24.18 -16.32
C GLY A 309 11.59 24.53 -15.11
N SER A 310 11.01 25.27 -14.15
CA SER A 310 11.77 25.77 -12.99
C SER A 310 12.28 24.64 -12.09
N MET A 311 11.63 23.48 -12.12
CA MET A 311 11.99 22.28 -11.37
C MET A 311 12.45 21.12 -12.26
N SER A 312 13.00 21.40 -13.45
CA SER A 312 13.45 20.40 -14.43
C SER A 312 14.41 19.34 -13.86
N HIS A 313 15.30 19.70 -12.94
CA HIS A 313 16.19 18.76 -12.26
C HIS A 313 15.42 17.66 -11.49
N ARG A 314 14.23 17.98 -10.95
CA ARG A 314 13.38 17.02 -10.25
C ARG A 314 12.83 15.95 -11.17
N ALA A 315 12.86 16.10 -12.49
CA ALA A 315 12.43 15.04 -13.41
C ALA A 315 13.20 13.71 -13.20
N ALA A 316 14.39 13.76 -12.59
CA ALA A 316 15.16 12.57 -12.25
C ALA A 316 14.51 11.67 -11.17
N TRP A 317 13.78 12.22 -10.20
CA TRP A 317 13.17 11.47 -9.08
C TRP A 317 11.72 11.85 -8.75
N GLY A 318 11.31 13.08 -9.07
CA GLY A 318 10.01 13.67 -8.77
C GLY A 318 8.83 12.89 -9.35
N TRP A 319 9.04 12.00 -10.33
CA TRP A 319 8.03 11.07 -10.82
C TRP A 319 7.58 10.03 -9.77
N ALA A 320 8.30 9.88 -8.66
CA ALA A 320 8.02 8.88 -7.63
C ALA A 320 6.73 9.16 -6.84
N SER A 321 6.27 10.42 -6.76
CA SER A 321 4.98 10.79 -6.18
C SER A 321 4.07 11.47 -7.20
N ASN A 322 2.77 11.31 -7.02
CA ASN A 322 1.79 12.30 -7.50
C ASN A 322 1.57 13.32 -6.37
N ASN A 323 1.30 14.58 -6.72
CA ASN A 323 1.21 15.66 -5.76
C ASN A 323 -0.23 16.17 -5.71
N SER A 324 -0.78 16.28 -4.50
CA SER A 324 -2.11 16.82 -4.29
C SER A 324 -2.07 17.99 -3.33
N VAL A 325 -2.96 18.95 -3.53
CA VAL A 325 -3.15 20.08 -2.63
C VAL A 325 -4.27 19.78 -1.65
N VAL A 326 -4.10 20.19 -0.40
CA VAL A 326 -5.15 20.18 0.61
C VAL A 326 -6.02 21.42 0.40
N VAL A 327 -7.33 21.21 0.30
CA VAL A 327 -8.33 22.23 -0.03
C VAL A 327 -9.54 22.13 0.87
N ASP A 328 -10.33 23.20 0.88
CA ASP A 328 -11.65 23.31 1.51
C ASP A 328 -12.66 23.98 0.55
N THR A 329 -13.83 24.35 1.06
CA THR A 329 -14.90 24.98 0.28
C THR A 329 -14.57 26.41 -0.14
N ASP A 330 -13.66 27.08 0.55
CA ASP A 330 -13.34 28.50 0.37
C ASP A 330 -12.01 28.70 -0.37
N SER A 331 -11.36 27.59 -0.76
CA SER A 331 -10.10 27.59 -1.51
C SER A 331 -10.28 28.18 -2.91
N ASP A 332 -9.29 28.96 -3.36
CA ASP A 332 -9.24 29.43 -4.75
C ASP A 332 -8.70 28.32 -5.66
N PHE A 333 -9.53 27.91 -6.62
CA PHE A 333 -9.22 26.82 -7.55
C PHE A 333 -8.69 27.31 -8.90
N GLU A 334 -8.67 28.61 -9.20
CA GLU A 334 -8.41 29.11 -10.56
C GLU A 334 -7.05 28.64 -11.09
N GLU A 335 -5.96 28.96 -10.39
CA GLU A 335 -4.61 28.60 -10.84
C GLU A 335 -4.35 27.08 -10.84
N VAL A 336 -4.78 26.39 -9.77
CA VAL A 336 -4.53 24.95 -9.62
C VAL A 336 -5.36 24.11 -10.59
N SER A 337 -6.59 24.52 -10.92
CA SER A 337 -7.42 23.80 -11.90
C SER A 337 -6.89 23.96 -13.33
N LEU A 338 -6.33 25.12 -13.69
CA LEU A 338 -5.65 25.33 -14.96
C LEU A 338 -4.43 24.42 -15.09
N GLN A 339 -3.65 24.25 -14.02
CA GLN A 339 -2.53 23.31 -13.99
C GLN A 339 -3.01 21.87 -14.18
N THR A 340 -4.04 21.45 -13.43
CA THR A 340 -4.62 20.11 -13.54
C THR A 340 -5.13 19.83 -14.95
N ALA A 341 -5.73 20.81 -15.62
CA ALA A 341 -6.19 20.66 -17.01
C ALA A 341 -5.05 20.39 -18.00
N ILE A 342 -3.83 20.83 -17.71
CA ILE A 342 -2.66 20.64 -18.58
C ILE A 342 -2.04 19.25 -18.40
N ASN A 343 -1.88 18.77 -17.17
CA ASN A 343 -1.06 17.58 -16.89
C ASN A 343 -1.69 16.57 -15.92
N GLY A 344 -2.90 16.82 -15.43
CA GLY A 344 -3.59 15.97 -14.44
C GLY A 344 -3.20 16.22 -12.98
N GLU A 345 -2.33 17.20 -12.70
CA GLU A 345 -1.79 17.53 -11.38
C GLU A 345 -1.97 19.04 -11.07
N PRO A 346 -2.16 19.45 -9.80
CA PRO A 346 -2.24 18.61 -8.63
C PRO A 346 -3.60 17.89 -8.52
N GLY A 347 -3.64 16.82 -7.73
CA GLY A 347 -4.91 16.29 -7.20
C GLY A 347 -5.44 17.16 -6.05
N PHE A 348 -6.67 16.87 -5.58
CA PHE A 348 -7.34 17.65 -4.54
C PHE A 348 -7.74 16.77 -3.36
N VAL A 349 -7.42 17.20 -2.14
CA VAL A 349 -7.77 16.49 -0.91
C VAL A 349 -8.54 17.40 0.04
N PHE A 350 -9.83 17.10 0.22
CA PHE A 350 -10.71 17.80 1.15
C PHE A 350 -10.56 17.26 2.57
N LEU A 351 -9.48 17.66 3.25
CA LEU A 351 -9.11 17.09 4.56
C LEU A 351 -10.15 17.39 5.65
N ASN A 352 -10.82 18.54 5.59
CA ASN A 352 -11.91 18.89 6.50
C ASN A 352 -13.10 17.91 6.34
N ASN A 353 -13.46 17.57 5.09
CA ASN A 353 -14.52 16.59 4.83
C ASN A 353 -14.13 15.18 5.29
N ILE A 354 -12.88 14.78 5.04
CA ILE A 354 -12.31 13.51 5.51
C ILE A 354 -12.47 13.37 7.04
N ARG A 355 -12.17 14.44 7.78
CA ARG A 355 -12.24 14.48 9.25
C ARG A 355 -13.67 14.50 9.77
N ALA A 356 -14.57 15.22 9.09
CA ALA A 356 -15.94 15.45 9.55
C ALA A 356 -16.90 14.29 9.25
N TYR A 357 -16.71 13.53 8.17
CA TYR A 357 -17.72 12.60 7.66
C TYR A 357 -17.24 11.14 7.53
N SER A 358 -18.15 10.21 7.81
CA SER A 358 -18.06 8.81 7.38
C SER A 358 -18.68 8.59 6.01
N ARG A 359 -19.99 8.81 5.87
CA ARG A 359 -20.71 8.90 4.60
C ARG A 359 -21.26 10.30 4.46
N LEU A 360 -21.14 10.92 3.29
CA LEU A 360 -21.62 12.29 3.06
C LEU A 360 -23.16 12.43 3.10
N CYS A 361 -23.89 11.33 2.96
CA CYS A 361 -25.35 11.30 3.12
C CYS A 361 -25.80 11.33 4.59
N ASP A 362 -24.89 11.04 5.52
CA ASP A 362 -25.16 11.06 6.95
C ASP A 362 -24.70 12.40 7.55
N PRO A 363 -25.23 12.81 8.72
CA PRO A 363 -24.69 13.95 9.46
C PRO A 363 -23.19 13.79 9.76
N ALA A 364 -22.48 14.91 9.90
CA ALA A 364 -21.08 14.92 10.32
C ALA A 364 -20.94 14.19 11.67
N ASP A 365 -20.02 13.22 11.74
CA ASP A 365 -19.80 12.38 12.92
C ASP A 365 -18.43 12.58 13.56
N PHE A 366 -17.52 13.28 12.87
CA PHE A 366 -16.15 13.59 13.30
C PHE A 366 -15.35 12.39 13.81
N LYS A 367 -15.72 11.17 13.40
CA LYS A 367 -15.06 9.94 13.89
C LYS A 367 -13.58 9.92 13.55
N ASP A 368 -13.19 10.57 12.46
CA ASP A 368 -11.84 10.54 11.90
C ASP A 368 -11.11 11.87 12.03
N ALA A 369 -11.43 12.66 13.07
CA ALA A 369 -10.87 13.99 13.31
C ALA A 369 -9.33 14.04 13.35
N LYS A 370 -8.67 12.91 13.60
CA LYS A 370 -7.20 12.79 13.66
C LYS A 370 -6.55 12.52 12.30
N ALA A 371 -7.33 12.25 11.25
CA ALA A 371 -6.78 12.00 9.92
C ALA A 371 -5.87 13.16 9.49
N LYS A 372 -4.72 12.81 8.92
CA LYS A 372 -3.71 13.76 8.45
C LYS A 372 -3.60 13.79 6.93
N GLY A 373 -4.04 12.72 6.26
CA GLY A 373 -4.06 12.66 4.82
C GLY A 373 -4.76 11.41 4.31
N THR A 374 -4.29 10.93 3.17
CA THR A 374 -4.84 9.76 2.49
C THR A 374 -3.70 8.89 1.96
N ASN A 375 -3.99 7.63 1.69
CA ASN A 375 -3.05 6.75 1.00
C ASN A 375 -2.87 7.19 -0.48
N PRO A 376 -1.86 6.68 -1.21
CA PRO A 376 -1.58 7.10 -2.59
C PRO A 376 -2.73 6.98 -3.60
N CYS A 377 -3.72 6.11 -3.34
CA CYS A 377 -4.88 5.95 -4.22
C CYS A 377 -6.09 6.79 -3.79
N GLY A 378 -6.02 7.53 -2.68
CA GLY A 378 -7.03 8.49 -2.26
C GLY A 378 -8.24 7.89 -1.53
N GLU A 379 -8.39 6.58 -1.44
CA GLU A 379 -9.64 5.92 -1.03
C GLU A 379 -9.80 5.70 0.48
N GLN A 380 -8.74 5.83 1.28
CA GLN A 380 -8.81 5.76 2.74
C GLN A 380 -8.19 7.00 3.38
N SER A 381 -8.98 7.66 4.23
CA SER A 381 -8.47 8.61 5.20
C SER A 381 -7.57 7.91 6.21
N LEU A 382 -6.44 8.51 6.53
CA LEU A 382 -5.42 7.93 7.40
C LEU A 382 -4.86 8.96 8.38
N GLU A 383 -4.63 8.51 9.61
CA GLU A 383 -3.74 9.20 10.54
C GLU A 383 -2.27 8.99 10.16
N SER A 384 -1.38 9.81 10.73
CA SER A 384 0.06 9.58 10.60
C SER A 384 0.45 8.19 11.13
N TYR A 385 1.27 7.48 10.36
CA TYR A 385 1.71 6.09 10.58
C TYR A 385 0.60 5.02 10.48
N GLU A 386 -0.62 5.37 10.02
CA GLU A 386 -1.70 4.39 9.80
C GLU A 386 -1.53 3.63 8.47
N LEU A 387 -1.99 2.38 8.42
CA LEU A 387 -1.99 1.55 7.19
C LEU A 387 -3.41 1.35 6.66
N CYS A 388 -3.55 1.31 5.34
CA CYS A 388 -4.82 1.00 4.71
C CYS A 388 -5.11 -0.51 4.76
N CYS A 389 -6.32 -0.89 5.19
CA CYS A 389 -6.75 -2.30 5.26
C CYS A 389 -7.93 -2.53 4.33
N LEU A 390 -7.65 -2.94 3.10
CA LEU A 390 -8.65 -3.09 2.05
C LEU A 390 -9.08 -4.55 1.89
N ILE A 391 -10.31 -4.78 1.45
CA ILE A 391 -10.81 -6.07 0.96
C ILE A 391 -11.77 -5.79 -0.18
N GLU A 392 -11.60 -6.46 -1.33
CA GLU A 392 -12.37 -6.12 -2.53
C GLU A 392 -13.56 -7.05 -2.69
N THR A 393 -14.74 -6.47 -2.92
CA THR A 393 -16.01 -7.17 -3.12
C THR A 393 -16.58 -6.82 -4.49
N PHE A 394 -17.31 -7.77 -5.08
CA PHE A 394 -17.81 -7.66 -6.45
C PHE A 394 -19.31 -7.95 -6.47
N PRO A 395 -20.18 -6.94 -6.30
CA PRO A 395 -21.62 -7.14 -6.31
C PRO A 395 -22.11 -7.76 -7.63
N SER A 396 -21.44 -7.49 -8.76
CA SER A 396 -21.74 -8.09 -10.07
C SER A 396 -21.42 -9.58 -10.18
N ARG A 397 -20.75 -10.17 -9.18
CA ARG A 397 -20.48 -11.62 -9.08
C ARG A 397 -21.36 -12.32 -8.04
N ALA A 398 -22.25 -11.59 -7.39
CA ALA A 398 -23.19 -12.19 -6.45
C ALA A 398 -24.39 -12.79 -7.18
N GLU A 399 -24.88 -13.92 -6.70
CA GLU A 399 -26.05 -14.60 -7.29
C GLU A 399 -27.37 -13.89 -6.92
N SER A 400 -27.39 -13.24 -5.75
CA SER A 400 -28.52 -12.46 -5.24
C SER A 400 -28.05 -11.43 -4.23
N LYS A 401 -28.97 -10.56 -3.77
CA LYS A 401 -28.69 -9.58 -2.71
C LYS A 401 -28.26 -10.28 -1.42
N GLU A 402 -28.91 -11.38 -1.08
CA GLU A 402 -28.63 -12.19 0.11
C GLU A 402 -27.24 -12.83 0.04
N ASP A 403 -26.86 -13.33 -1.14
CA ASP A 403 -25.51 -13.86 -1.38
C ASP A 403 -24.44 -12.75 -1.27
N TYR A 404 -24.74 -11.55 -1.75
CA TYR A 404 -23.85 -10.39 -1.57
C TYR A 404 -23.71 -10.02 -0.08
N MET A 405 -24.81 -9.89 0.67
CA MET A 405 -24.78 -9.62 2.12
C MET A 405 -23.97 -10.69 2.86
N ARG A 406 -24.14 -11.96 2.49
CA ARG A 406 -23.36 -13.05 3.09
C ARG A 406 -21.88 -12.98 2.71
N THR A 407 -21.55 -12.53 1.49
CA THR A 407 -20.17 -12.26 1.07
C THR A 407 -19.53 -11.17 1.91
N LEU A 408 -20.25 -10.08 2.19
CA LEU A 408 -19.76 -8.95 2.98
C LEU A 408 -19.30 -9.36 4.38
N LYS A 409 -19.98 -10.33 5.02
CA LYS A 409 -19.53 -10.93 6.29
C LYS A 409 -18.07 -11.39 6.24
N PHE A 410 -17.72 -12.17 5.21
CA PHE A 410 -16.40 -12.80 5.11
C PHE A 410 -15.34 -11.83 4.62
N ALA A 411 -15.71 -10.92 3.72
CA ALA A 411 -14.85 -9.81 3.33
C ALA A 411 -14.48 -8.96 4.55
N TYR A 412 -15.48 -8.55 5.33
CA TYR A 412 -15.30 -7.85 6.60
C TYR A 412 -14.41 -8.64 7.57
N LEU A 413 -14.71 -9.93 7.79
CA LEU A 413 -13.99 -10.76 8.75
C LEU A 413 -12.51 -10.90 8.39
N LEU A 414 -12.19 -11.05 7.10
CA LEU A 414 -10.81 -11.12 6.64
C LEU A 414 -10.06 -9.81 6.92
N GLY A 415 -10.68 -8.67 6.60
CA GLY A 415 -10.12 -7.35 6.94
C GLY A 415 -9.94 -7.17 8.46
N LYS A 416 -10.95 -7.55 9.25
CA LYS A 416 -10.88 -7.50 10.73
C LYS A 416 -9.68 -8.31 11.24
N THR A 417 -9.49 -9.50 10.68
CA THR A 417 -8.44 -10.44 11.05
C THR A 417 -7.04 -9.89 10.77
N ALA A 418 -6.83 -9.26 9.62
CA ALA A 418 -5.53 -8.71 9.25
C ALA A 418 -5.02 -7.69 10.28
N THR A 419 -5.92 -6.89 10.86
CA THR A 419 -5.53 -5.91 11.89
C THR A 419 -5.06 -6.53 13.21
N LEU A 420 -5.30 -7.83 13.47
CA LEU A 420 -4.87 -8.50 14.70
C LEU A 420 -3.34 -8.67 14.77
N VAL A 421 -2.66 -8.61 13.63
CA VAL A 421 -1.20 -8.74 13.53
C VAL A 421 -0.53 -7.40 13.81
N ASN A 422 0.51 -7.42 14.64
CA ASN A 422 1.37 -6.26 14.83
C ASN A 422 2.33 -6.09 13.64
N THR A 423 2.68 -4.86 13.34
CA THR A 423 3.78 -4.48 12.44
C THR A 423 5.08 -4.33 13.25
N THR A 424 6.20 -4.09 12.56
CA THR A 424 7.47 -3.74 13.22
C THR A 424 7.50 -2.31 13.79
N TRP A 425 6.46 -1.50 13.54
CA TRP A 425 6.38 -0.09 13.94
C TRP A 425 5.40 0.12 15.09
N GLN A 426 5.89 0.66 16.21
CA GLN A 426 5.07 0.85 17.41
C GLN A 426 3.97 1.89 17.20
N GLU A 427 4.27 2.96 16.47
CA GLU A 427 3.36 4.04 16.11
C GLU A 427 2.18 3.50 15.29
N THR A 428 2.48 2.74 14.25
CA THR A 428 1.48 2.03 13.45
C THR A 428 0.65 1.08 14.31
N ASN A 429 1.29 0.30 15.19
CA ASN A 429 0.57 -0.62 16.07
C ASN A 429 -0.39 0.12 17.01
N ARG A 430 -0.01 1.27 17.56
CA ARG A 430 -0.87 2.09 18.43
C ARG A 430 -2.09 2.58 17.66
N VAL A 431 -1.90 3.15 16.47
CA VAL A 431 -3.00 3.66 15.64
C VAL A 431 -3.90 2.52 15.18
N GLN A 432 -3.34 1.43 14.63
CA GLN A 432 -4.11 0.28 14.16
C GLN A 432 -4.91 -0.42 15.26
N LYS A 433 -4.37 -0.53 16.48
CA LYS A 433 -5.08 -1.14 17.61
C LYS A 433 -6.25 -0.28 18.08
N ARG A 434 -6.14 1.05 17.99
CA ARG A 434 -7.19 1.99 18.36
C ARG A 434 -8.26 2.09 17.28
N ASN A 435 -7.84 2.41 16.06
CA ASN A 435 -8.72 2.76 14.95
C ASN A 435 -9.32 1.52 14.30
N ARG A 436 -8.49 0.47 14.20
CA ARG A 436 -8.95 -0.81 13.67
C ARG A 436 -9.54 -0.58 12.26
N ARG A 437 -9.04 0.38 11.48
CA ARG A 437 -9.65 0.77 10.20
C ARG A 437 -9.72 -0.39 9.22
N ILE A 438 -10.82 -0.48 8.48
CA ILE A 438 -10.94 -1.33 7.30
C ILE A 438 -11.65 -0.55 6.19
N GLY A 439 -11.42 -0.94 4.94
CA GLY A 439 -12.18 -0.51 3.79
C GLY A 439 -12.63 -1.73 3.03
N THR A 440 -13.83 -2.22 3.35
CA THR A 440 -14.52 -3.20 2.52
C THR A 440 -14.92 -2.49 1.24
N SER A 441 -14.10 -2.67 0.20
CA SER A 441 -14.18 -1.95 -1.05
C SER A 441 -15.14 -2.61 -2.02
N VAL A 442 -15.78 -1.80 -2.85
CA VAL A 442 -16.61 -2.26 -3.96
C VAL A 442 -15.87 -2.01 -5.28
N SER A 443 -15.86 -3.02 -6.15
CA SER A 443 -15.33 -2.92 -7.53
C SER A 443 -16.32 -3.56 -8.49
N GLY A 444 -16.22 -3.25 -9.79
CA GLY A 444 -17.18 -3.73 -10.79
C GLY A 444 -18.52 -3.00 -10.69
N VAL A 445 -18.51 -1.76 -10.19
CA VAL A 445 -19.72 -0.92 -10.08
C VAL A 445 -20.39 -0.75 -11.43
N THR A 446 -19.61 -0.48 -12.48
CA THR A 446 -20.13 -0.30 -13.84
C THR A 446 -20.65 -1.61 -14.43
N ASN A 447 -20.00 -2.75 -14.15
CA ASN A 447 -20.54 -4.07 -14.51
C ASN A 447 -21.88 -4.35 -13.83
N PHE A 448 -22.04 -3.97 -12.56
CA PHE A 448 -23.31 -4.18 -11.85
C PHE A 448 -24.42 -3.28 -12.41
N ILE A 449 -24.11 -2.02 -12.71
CA ILE A 449 -25.08 -1.08 -13.28
C ILE A 449 -25.57 -1.58 -14.65
N ASP A 450 -24.66 -2.12 -15.48
CA ASP A 450 -24.99 -2.71 -16.79
C ASP A 450 -25.91 -3.93 -16.67
N GLN A 451 -25.68 -4.79 -15.68
CA GLN A 451 -26.52 -5.97 -15.42
C GLN A 451 -27.87 -5.63 -14.76
N TYR A 452 -27.94 -4.53 -14.02
CA TYR A 452 -29.10 -4.12 -13.22
C TYR A 452 -29.41 -2.64 -13.43
N SER A 453 -29.26 -1.81 -12.40
CA SER A 453 -29.48 -0.37 -12.45
C SER A 453 -28.75 0.33 -11.32
N LEU A 454 -28.53 1.64 -11.48
CA LEU A 454 -27.93 2.47 -10.43
C LEU A 454 -28.77 2.49 -9.15
N ASP A 455 -30.10 2.48 -9.26
CA ASP A 455 -30.97 2.49 -8.07
C ASP A 455 -30.94 1.16 -7.33
N THR A 456 -30.86 0.04 -8.04
CA THR A 456 -30.63 -1.28 -7.43
C THR A 456 -29.28 -1.30 -6.70
N LEU A 457 -28.23 -0.75 -7.32
CA LEU A 457 -26.91 -0.66 -6.70
C LEU A 457 -26.97 0.15 -5.40
N LYS A 458 -27.61 1.33 -5.40
CA LYS A 458 -27.78 2.16 -4.19
C LYS A 458 -28.45 1.36 -3.07
N GLN A 459 -29.53 0.63 -3.37
CA GLN A 459 -30.22 -0.21 -2.39
C GLN A 459 -29.35 -1.34 -1.83
N TRP A 460 -28.49 -1.95 -2.67
CA TRP A 460 -27.56 -2.99 -2.25
C TRP A 460 -26.41 -2.43 -1.41
N LEU A 461 -25.88 -1.26 -1.77
CA LEU A 461 -24.79 -0.62 -1.04
C LEU A 461 -25.23 -0.06 0.31
N ASP A 462 -26.43 0.50 0.42
CA ASP A 462 -26.96 0.95 1.71
C ASP A 462 -27.24 -0.23 2.65
N ALA A 463 -27.90 -1.28 2.15
CA ALA A 463 -28.08 -2.52 2.91
C ALA A 463 -26.73 -3.16 3.29
N GLY A 464 -25.77 -3.15 2.37
CA GLY A 464 -24.43 -3.70 2.58
C GLY A 464 -23.64 -2.92 3.63
N TYR A 465 -23.74 -1.60 3.66
CA TYR A 465 -23.12 -0.77 4.69
C TYR A 465 -23.66 -1.14 6.08
N ASN A 466 -24.99 -1.25 6.22
CA ASN A 466 -25.64 -1.63 7.47
C ASN A 466 -25.27 -3.06 7.90
N GLU A 467 -25.20 -4.00 6.96
CA GLU A 467 -24.76 -5.36 7.22
C GLU A 467 -23.31 -5.42 7.72
N ILE A 468 -22.42 -4.60 7.14
CA ILE A 468 -21.04 -4.44 7.62
C ILE A 468 -21.00 -3.86 9.04
N GLN A 469 -21.83 -2.86 9.36
CA GLN A 469 -21.90 -2.31 10.72
C GLN A 469 -22.31 -3.38 11.74
N ARG A 470 -23.29 -4.21 11.38
CA ARG A 470 -23.77 -5.31 12.21
C ARG A 470 -22.68 -6.35 12.46
N TRP A 471 -21.93 -6.73 11.42
CA TRP A 471 -20.78 -7.63 11.58
C TRP A 471 -19.64 -6.99 12.38
N ASP A 472 -19.45 -5.67 12.26
CA ASP A 472 -18.47 -4.97 13.08
C ASP A 472 -18.78 -5.05 14.56
N GLU A 473 -20.04 -4.85 14.95
CA GLU A 473 -20.46 -5.02 16.34
C GLU A 473 -20.20 -6.45 16.84
N ILE A 474 -20.66 -7.46 16.11
CA ILE A 474 -20.54 -8.87 16.52
C ILE A 474 -19.09 -9.31 16.65
N TYR A 475 -18.26 -9.06 15.63
CA TYR A 475 -16.88 -9.54 15.58
C TYR A 475 -15.93 -8.68 16.44
N SER A 476 -16.23 -7.40 16.66
CA SER A 476 -15.48 -6.59 17.64
C SER A 476 -15.68 -7.13 19.05
N SER A 477 -16.93 -7.43 19.42
CA SER A 477 -17.27 -8.01 20.71
C SER A 477 -16.67 -9.40 20.90
N TRP A 478 -16.78 -10.29 19.89
CA TRP A 478 -16.21 -11.63 19.97
C TRP A 478 -14.68 -11.65 20.07
N LEU A 479 -13.99 -10.73 19.37
CA LEU A 479 -12.53 -10.62 19.44
C LEU A 479 -12.05 -9.75 20.60
N CYS A 480 -12.96 -9.14 21.38
CA CYS A 480 -12.65 -8.16 22.43
C CYS A 480 -11.71 -7.05 21.95
N VAL A 481 -12.01 -6.45 20.79
CA VAL A 481 -11.25 -5.32 20.23
C VAL A 481 -12.19 -4.16 19.89
N PRO A 482 -11.68 -2.92 19.75
CA PRO A 482 -12.52 -1.80 19.35
C PRO A 482 -13.27 -2.02 18.03
N ARG A 483 -14.42 -1.36 17.93
CA ARG A 483 -15.14 -1.15 16.66
C ARG A 483 -14.29 -0.34 15.69
N ARG A 484 -14.54 -0.51 14.40
CA ARG A 484 -13.73 0.16 13.37
C ARG A 484 -14.11 1.64 13.27
N ILE A 485 -13.10 2.50 13.16
CA ILE A 485 -13.30 3.95 12.94
C ILE A 485 -14.00 4.25 11.61
N LYS A 486 -13.66 3.49 10.56
CA LYS A 486 -14.24 3.48 9.21
C LYS A 486 -14.24 2.03 8.68
N THR A 487 -15.20 1.70 7.81
CA THR A 487 -15.51 0.30 7.43
C THR A 487 -15.61 0.01 5.93
N THR A 488 -15.84 1.02 5.10
CA THR A 488 -16.10 0.89 3.66
C THR A 488 -15.22 1.84 2.86
N SER A 489 -14.97 1.51 1.59
CA SER A 489 -14.21 2.33 0.65
C SER A 489 -14.62 2.01 -0.79
N VAL A 490 -14.08 2.73 -1.78
CA VAL A 490 -14.15 2.38 -3.20
C VAL A 490 -12.75 2.58 -3.77
N LYS A 491 -12.03 1.48 -3.97
CA LYS A 491 -10.69 1.47 -4.54
C LYS A 491 -10.71 1.17 -6.03
N PRO A 492 -9.93 1.87 -6.86
CA PRO A 492 -9.67 1.46 -8.24
C PRO A 492 -8.71 0.25 -8.28
N SER A 493 -9.22 -0.94 -8.00
CA SER A 493 -8.40 -2.14 -7.80
C SER A 493 -7.86 -2.75 -9.09
N GLY A 494 -6.87 -2.09 -9.71
CA GLY A 494 -6.45 -2.37 -11.08
C GLY A 494 -5.94 -3.78 -11.38
N THR A 495 -5.29 -4.47 -10.42
CA THR A 495 -4.78 -5.85 -10.65
C THR A 495 -5.73 -6.92 -10.13
N VAL A 496 -6.34 -6.71 -8.95
CA VAL A 496 -7.22 -7.72 -8.33
C VAL A 496 -8.54 -7.83 -9.11
N SER A 497 -9.06 -6.73 -9.65
CA SER A 497 -10.29 -6.77 -10.46
C SER A 497 -10.13 -7.61 -11.75
N LEU A 498 -8.90 -7.75 -12.27
CA LEU A 498 -8.62 -8.60 -13.44
C LEU A 498 -8.83 -10.07 -13.16
N LEU A 499 -8.54 -10.52 -11.93
CA LEU A 499 -8.77 -11.90 -11.53
C LEU A 499 -10.27 -12.20 -11.62
N ALA A 500 -11.09 -11.32 -11.06
CA ALA A 500 -12.54 -11.45 -11.02
C ALA A 500 -13.25 -11.10 -12.35
N GLY A 501 -12.56 -10.47 -13.30
CA GLY A 501 -13.13 -10.10 -14.59
C GLY A 501 -14.02 -8.87 -14.58
N VAL A 502 -13.74 -7.94 -13.67
CA VAL A 502 -14.57 -6.75 -13.49
C VAL A 502 -13.77 -5.47 -13.59
N ASN A 503 -14.47 -4.38 -13.92
CA ASN A 503 -13.91 -3.05 -14.02
C ASN A 503 -13.43 -2.57 -12.63
N PRO A 504 -12.30 -1.84 -12.55
CA PRO A 504 -11.72 -1.42 -11.29
C PRO A 504 -12.55 -0.32 -10.62
N GLY A 505 -12.94 -0.53 -9.37
CA GLY A 505 -13.70 0.44 -8.58
C GLY A 505 -15.01 0.84 -9.26
N CYS A 506 -15.14 2.15 -9.49
CA CYS A 506 -16.25 2.80 -10.21
C CYS A 506 -15.90 3.26 -11.63
N HIS A 507 -14.75 2.85 -12.18
CA HIS A 507 -14.35 3.29 -13.50
C HIS A 507 -15.21 2.69 -14.61
N PHE A 508 -15.53 3.51 -15.60
CA PHE A 508 -16.07 3.05 -16.87
C PHE A 508 -14.93 2.49 -17.75
N PRO A 509 -15.21 1.49 -18.60
CA PRO A 509 -14.27 1.13 -19.65
C PRO A 509 -14.13 2.31 -20.61
N GLU A 510 -12.89 2.60 -21.04
CA GLU A 510 -12.62 3.69 -21.99
C GLU A 510 -13.19 3.39 -23.39
N PHE A 511 -13.20 2.12 -23.77
CA PHE A 511 -13.67 1.63 -25.05
C PHE A 511 -14.44 0.32 -24.85
N ASP A 512 -15.44 0.07 -25.69
CA ASP A 512 -16.22 -1.18 -25.69
C ASP A 512 -15.35 -2.41 -26.00
N PHE A 513 -14.39 -2.24 -26.90
CA PHE A 513 -13.44 -3.28 -27.31
C PHE A 513 -12.03 -2.72 -27.39
N TYR A 514 -11.07 -3.38 -26.72
CA TYR A 514 -9.67 -3.00 -26.78
C TYR A 514 -8.74 -4.20 -26.57
N ILE A 515 -7.54 -4.11 -27.14
CA ILE A 515 -6.48 -5.11 -26.94
C ILE A 515 -5.69 -4.76 -25.68
N ARG A 516 -5.73 -5.65 -24.68
CA ARG A 516 -4.95 -5.47 -23.46
C ARG A 516 -3.60 -6.19 -23.55
N ARG A 517 -2.52 -5.40 -23.62
CA ARG A 517 -1.14 -5.92 -23.65
C ARG A 517 -0.61 -6.16 -22.24
N VAL A 518 0.09 -7.27 -22.02
CA VAL A 518 0.79 -7.58 -20.77
C VAL A 518 2.28 -7.70 -21.05
N ARG A 519 3.08 -6.87 -20.39
CA ARG A 519 4.56 -6.98 -20.47
C ARG A 519 5.06 -8.04 -19.51
N ILE A 520 5.86 -8.97 -20.05
CA ILE A 520 6.48 -10.07 -19.32
C ILE A 520 7.98 -10.01 -19.59
N ALA A 521 8.80 -10.23 -18.56
CA ALA A 521 10.26 -10.27 -18.73
C ALA A 521 10.63 -11.39 -19.71
N LYS A 522 11.59 -11.14 -20.60
CA LYS A 522 12.08 -12.12 -21.60
C LYS A 522 12.57 -13.43 -20.99
N THR A 523 12.94 -13.41 -19.71
CA THR A 523 13.41 -14.55 -18.91
C THR A 523 12.30 -15.28 -18.14
N SER A 524 11.03 -14.88 -18.29
CA SER A 524 9.92 -15.47 -17.55
C SER A 524 9.66 -16.92 -17.95
N SER A 525 9.51 -17.79 -16.95
CA SER A 525 9.12 -19.19 -17.13
C SER A 525 7.70 -19.37 -17.69
N LEU A 526 6.89 -18.30 -17.76
CA LEU A 526 5.54 -18.35 -18.33
C LEU A 526 5.55 -18.30 -19.86
N ILE A 527 6.64 -17.86 -20.51
CA ILE A 527 6.68 -17.65 -21.97
C ILE A 527 6.33 -18.92 -22.77
N PRO A 528 6.89 -20.12 -22.48
CA PRO A 528 6.55 -21.32 -23.24
C PRO A 528 5.06 -21.67 -23.20
N ALA A 529 4.42 -21.53 -22.03
CA ALA A 529 3.00 -21.80 -21.87
C ALA A 529 2.11 -20.79 -22.63
N ILE A 530 2.49 -19.51 -22.63
CA ILE A 530 1.78 -18.44 -23.36
C ILE A 530 1.89 -18.66 -24.87
N LYS A 531 3.05 -19.10 -25.37
CA LYS A 531 3.22 -19.47 -26.78
C LYS A 531 2.36 -20.67 -27.15
N ALA A 532 2.37 -21.71 -26.31
CA ALA A 532 1.58 -22.91 -26.54
C ALA A 532 0.06 -22.64 -26.51
N SER A 533 -0.41 -21.63 -25.78
CA SER A 533 -1.82 -21.23 -25.77
C SER A 533 -2.24 -20.39 -26.99
N GLY A 534 -1.34 -20.12 -27.94
CA GLY A 534 -1.65 -19.40 -29.18
C GLY A 534 -1.84 -17.89 -29.01
N LEU A 535 -1.39 -17.29 -27.90
CA LEU A 535 -1.44 -15.84 -27.71
C LEU A 535 -0.35 -15.15 -28.54
N ASN A 536 -0.69 -14.00 -29.14
CA ASN A 536 0.27 -13.19 -29.90
C ASN A 536 1.33 -12.59 -28.95
N ILE A 537 2.60 -12.69 -29.34
CA ILE A 537 3.76 -12.16 -28.61
C ILE A 537 4.60 -11.37 -29.61
N GLU A 538 4.87 -10.09 -29.28
CA GLU A 538 5.72 -9.16 -30.04
C GLU A 538 7.05 -8.87 -29.31
#